data_AF-A0A940NNM7-F1
#
_entry.id   AF-A0A940NNM7-F1
#
_cell.length_a   1.000
_cell.length_b   1.000
_cell.length_c   1.000
_cell.angle_alpha   90.00
_cell.angle_beta   90.00
_cell.angle_gamma   90.00
#
_symmetry.space_group_name_H-M   'P 1'
#
loop_
_entity.id
_entity.type
_entity.pdbx_description
1 polymer ?
#
loop_
_entity_poly.entity_id
_entity_poly.type
_entity_poly.pdbx_seq_one_letter_code
_entity_poly.pdbx_strand_id
1 'polypeptide(L)'
;MILKGNKQILEEQFIRNASYPITWEITAMELKKSADILFKEVKIEFEKNLQRVSKPIDESKDEKLELDDLLSVSRSYMLLSGFAIENLLKAIAIKGNPELYVDDENKKLTDLNHNLNKLVDKLNISVNSEEKEILEKLSEYVYWAGRYPTPINAKKMSLGFSFDINSEPVIINNIFNRLIELLGTNWA
;
A
#
# COMPACT_ATOMS: atom_id res chain seq x y z
N MET A 1 15.64 39.12 1.56
CA MET A 1 16.17 38.43 2.77
C MET A 1 15.23 37.36 3.32
N ILE A 2 13.89 37.56 3.25
CA ILE A 2 12.86 36.61 3.74
C ILE A 2 12.86 35.25 3.00
N LEU A 3 13.13 35.23 1.69
CA LEU A 3 13.08 33.99 0.87
C LEU A 3 14.20 32.97 1.19
N LYS A 4 15.37 33.42 1.69
CA LYS A 4 16.48 32.50 2.03
C LYS A 4 16.23 31.74 3.32
N GLY A 5 15.61 32.37 4.33
CA GLY A 5 15.24 31.73 5.59
C GLY A 5 14.22 30.61 5.39
N ASN A 6 13.23 30.82 4.51
CA ASN A 6 12.23 29.80 4.21
C ASN A 6 12.82 28.57 3.50
N LYS A 7 13.78 28.76 2.58
CA LYS A 7 14.41 27.64 1.87
C LYS A 7 15.18 26.72 2.83
N GLN A 8 15.96 27.29 3.75
CA GLN A 8 16.72 26.53 4.72
C GLN A 8 15.81 25.72 5.66
N ILE A 9 14.73 26.32 6.16
CA ILE A 9 13.74 25.64 7.01
C ILE A 9 13.11 24.45 6.28
N LEU A 10 12.78 24.60 4.98
CA LEU A 10 12.21 23.52 4.18
C LEU A 10 13.19 22.37 3.96
N GLU A 11 14.48 22.67 3.75
CA GLU A 11 15.52 21.64 3.61
C GLU A 11 15.75 20.88 4.93
N GLU A 12 15.76 21.59 6.06
CA GLU A 12 15.86 20.96 7.39
C GLU A 12 14.64 20.09 7.71
N GLN A 13 13.44 20.56 7.34
CA GLN A 13 12.21 19.79 7.49
C GLN A 13 12.18 18.55 6.58
N PHE A 14 12.68 18.67 5.35
CA PHE A 14 12.82 17.54 4.44
C PHE A 14 13.71 16.45 5.05
N ILE A 15 14.91 16.81 5.53
CA ILE A 15 15.85 15.86 6.11
C ILE A 15 15.27 15.20 7.36
N ARG A 16 14.63 15.99 8.23
CA ARG A 16 13.93 15.43 9.39
C ARG A 16 12.87 14.42 8.97
N ASN A 17 12.01 14.76 8.02
CA ASN A 17 10.94 13.86 7.60
C ASN A 17 11.48 12.62 6.89
N ALA A 18 12.53 12.77 6.10
CA ALA A 18 13.15 11.69 5.36
C ALA A 18 13.92 10.71 6.27
N SER A 19 14.62 11.21 7.29
CA SER A 19 15.55 10.40 8.09
C SER A 19 14.97 9.82 9.37
N TYR A 20 13.75 10.20 9.77
CA TYR A 20 13.13 9.72 11.01
C TYR A 20 12.13 8.60 10.72
N PRO A 21 12.37 7.34 11.15
CA PRO A 21 11.47 6.22 10.86
C PRO A 21 10.01 6.45 11.25
N ILE A 22 9.78 7.23 12.31
CA ILE A 22 8.44 7.52 12.83
C ILE A 22 7.55 8.29 11.84
N THR A 23 8.09 9.15 10.98
CA THR A 23 7.28 9.88 9.99
C THR A 23 6.71 8.92 8.94
N TRP A 24 7.51 7.94 8.55
CA TRP A 24 7.14 6.87 7.62
C TRP A 24 6.15 5.90 8.25
N GLU A 25 6.37 5.52 9.52
CA GLU A 25 5.45 4.68 10.28
C GLU A 25 4.07 5.32 10.43
N ILE A 26 3.99 6.59 10.84
CA ILE A 26 2.72 7.32 10.97
C ILE A 26 1.98 7.33 9.62
N THR A 27 2.69 7.67 8.54
CA THR A 27 2.12 7.67 7.19
C THR A 27 1.60 6.27 6.80
N ALA A 28 2.36 5.21 7.10
CA ALA A 28 1.94 3.83 6.86
C ALA A 28 0.65 3.47 7.61
N MET A 29 0.56 3.84 8.89
CA MET A 29 -0.63 3.60 9.72
C MET A 29 -1.85 4.36 9.20
N GLU A 30 -1.70 5.62 8.83
CA GLU A 30 -2.79 6.43 8.28
C GLU A 30 -3.34 5.84 6.98
N LEU A 31 -2.45 5.48 6.05
CA LEU A 31 -2.80 4.85 4.78
C LEU A 31 -3.50 3.50 5.00
N LYS A 32 -2.99 2.69 5.93
CA LYS A 32 -3.58 1.38 6.25
C LYS A 32 -4.98 1.55 6.85
N LYS A 33 -5.14 2.50 7.78
CA LYS A 33 -6.44 2.83 8.37
C LYS A 33 -7.44 3.29 7.31
N SER A 34 -7.02 4.15 6.37
CA SER A 34 -7.87 4.56 5.25
C SER A 34 -8.26 3.39 4.36
N ALA A 35 -7.33 2.49 4.05
CA ALA A 35 -7.62 1.27 3.30
C ALA A 35 -8.66 0.39 4.02
N ASP A 36 -8.51 0.19 5.32
CA ASP A 36 -9.40 -0.65 6.12
C ASP A 36 -10.81 -0.09 6.23
N ILE A 37 -10.95 1.23 6.31
CA ILE A 37 -12.26 1.89 6.26
C ILE A 37 -12.95 1.60 4.92
N LEU A 38 -12.25 1.77 3.80
CA LEU A 38 -12.81 1.48 2.47
C LEU A 38 -13.21 0.00 2.34
N PHE A 39 -12.35 -0.91 2.78
CA PHE A 39 -12.61 -2.33 2.72
C PHE A 39 -13.81 -2.75 3.58
N LYS A 40 -13.94 -2.19 4.78
CA LYS A 40 -15.06 -2.48 5.68
C LYS A 40 -16.40 -2.15 5.03
N GLU A 41 -16.52 -0.99 4.39
CA GLU A 41 -17.77 -0.59 3.72
C GLU A 41 -18.14 -1.55 2.59
N VAL A 42 -17.16 -1.97 1.79
CA VAL A 42 -17.38 -2.94 0.69
C VAL A 42 -17.77 -4.31 1.22
N LYS A 43 -17.07 -4.80 2.25
CA LYS A 43 -17.35 -6.10 2.83
C LYS A 43 -18.77 -6.19 3.37
N ILE A 44 -19.23 -5.12 4.03
CA ILE A 44 -20.62 -5.02 4.51
C ILE A 44 -21.61 -5.12 3.34
N GLU A 45 -21.37 -4.42 2.24
CA GLU A 45 -22.29 -4.46 1.10
C GLU A 45 -22.25 -5.81 0.37
N PHE A 46 -21.06 -6.38 0.19
CA PHE A 46 -20.88 -7.71 -0.36
C PHE A 46 -21.61 -8.78 0.45
N GLU A 47 -21.49 -8.75 1.78
CA GLU A 47 -22.20 -9.68 2.68
C GLU A 47 -23.73 -9.50 2.61
N LYS A 48 -24.24 -8.26 2.51
CA LYS A 48 -25.68 -8.01 2.32
C LYS A 48 -26.18 -8.56 0.99
N ASN A 49 -25.40 -8.41 -0.09
CA ASN A 49 -25.79 -8.89 -1.41
C ASN A 49 -25.78 -10.41 -1.48
N LEU A 50 -24.78 -11.08 -0.89
CA LEU A 50 -24.79 -12.54 -0.75
C LEU A 50 -26.06 -13.06 -0.06
N GLN A 51 -26.56 -12.35 0.96
CA GLN A 51 -27.81 -12.71 1.63
C GLN A 51 -29.07 -12.48 0.75
N ARG A 52 -29.02 -11.55 -0.20
CA ARG A 52 -30.11 -11.29 -1.16
C ARG A 52 -30.16 -12.35 -2.27
N VAL A 53 -29.01 -12.80 -2.77
CA VAL A 53 -28.86 -13.83 -3.81
C VAL A 53 -29.39 -15.21 -3.36
N SER A 54 -29.52 -15.45 -2.05
CA SER A 54 -30.24 -16.61 -1.49
C SER A 54 -31.77 -16.61 -1.73
N LYS A 55 -32.33 -15.63 -2.47
CA LYS A 55 -33.72 -15.61 -2.95
C LYS A 55 -33.75 -15.79 -4.48
N PRO A 56 -34.82 -16.36 -5.08
CA PRO A 56 -34.86 -16.64 -6.52
C PRO A 56 -34.62 -15.37 -7.34
N ILE A 57 -33.65 -15.44 -8.25
CA ILE A 57 -33.13 -14.31 -9.05
C ILE A 57 -34.04 -14.09 -10.27
N ASP A 58 -34.42 -12.82 -10.53
CA ASP A 58 -34.88 -12.35 -11.84
C ASP A 58 -33.63 -11.97 -12.66
N GLU A 59 -33.32 -12.76 -13.69
CA GLU A 59 -32.02 -12.82 -14.38
C GLU A 59 -31.63 -11.56 -15.18
N SER A 60 -32.40 -10.47 -15.12
CA SER A 60 -32.32 -9.47 -16.19
C SER A 60 -31.51 -8.19 -15.92
N LYS A 61 -31.15 -7.79 -14.68
CA LYS A 61 -30.52 -6.46 -14.46
C LYS A 61 -29.46 -6.26 -13.35
N ASP A 62 -29.26 -7.14 -12.38
CA ASP A 62 -28.53 -6.74 -11.14
C ASP A 62 -27.05 -7.19 -11.03
N GLU A 63 -26.59 -8.22 -11.75
CA GLU A 63 -25.21 -8.74 -11.58
C GLU A 63 -24.10 -7.77 -12.03
N LYS A 64 -24.37 -6.91 -13.02
CA LYS A 64 -23.36 -6.03 -13.60
C LYS A 64 -22.99 -4.85 -12.68
N LEU A 65 -23.93 -4.43 -11.83
CA LEU A 65 -23.73 -3.32 -10.89
C LEU A 65 -22.83 -3.75 -9.71
N GLU A 66 -22.98 -4.99 -9.25
CA GLU A 66 -22.25 -5.53 -8.08
C GLU A 66 -20.76 -5.75 -8.35
N LEU A 67 -20.40 -6.15 -9.57
CA LEU A 67 -19.00 -6.36 -9.95
C LEU A 67 -18.25 -5.03 -10.10
N ASP A 68 -18.89 -4.00 -10.67
CA ASP A 68 -18.28 -2.69 -10.87
C ASP A 68 -18.01 -1.97 -9.54
N ASP A 69 -18.92 -2.05 -8.57
CA ASP A 69 -18.73 -1.47 -7.24
C ASP A 69 -17.59 -2.17 -6.47
N LEU A 70 -17.53 -3.51 -6.49
CA LEU A 70 -16.46 -4.29 -5.87
C LEU A 70 -15.09 -3.99 -6.51
N LEU A 71 -15.04 -3.87 -7.83
CA LEU A 71 -13.82 -3.51 -8.58
C LEU A 71 -13.39 -2.06 -8.32
N SER A 72 -14.33 -1.14 -8.11
CA SER A 72 -14.01 0.27 -7.89
C SER A 72 -13.27 0.51 -6.57
N VAL A 73 -13.70 -0.16 -5.50
CA VAL A 73 -13.11 0.05 -4.17
C VAL A 73 -11.92 -0.86 -3.92
N SER A 74 -11.90 -2.09 -4.46
CA SER A 74 -10.74 -2.99 -4.34
C SER A 74 -9.47 -2.37 -4.92
N ARG A 75 -9.56 -1.60 -6.01
CA ARG A 75 -8.39 -0.86 -6.56
C ARG A 75 -7.82 0.16 -5.57
N SER A 76 -8.69 0.94 -4.92
CA SER A 76 -8.29 1.94 -3.93
C SER A 76 -7.75 1.29 -2.67
N TYR A 77 -8.39 0.20 -2.21
CA TYR A 77 -7.91 -0.60 -1.10
C TYR A 77 -6.49 -1.14 -1.34
N MET A 78 -6.27 -1.78 -2.50
CA MET A 78 -4.97 -2.34 -2.86
C MET A 78 -3.89 -1.27 -3.02
N LEU A 79 -4.24 -0.12 -3.62
CA LEU A 79 -3.32 1.01 -3.75
C LEU A 79 -2.87 1.55 -2.39
N LEU A 80 -3.82 1.83 -1.49
CA LEU A 80 -3.50 2.38 -0.17
C LEU A 80 -2.76 1.36 0.70
N SER A 81 -3.12 0.08 0.60
CA SER A 81 -2.42 -1.01 1.29
C SER A 81 -0.98 -1.16 0.79
N GLY A 82 -0.78 -1.03 -0.52
CA GLY A 82 0.55 -1.04 -1.13
C GLY A 82 1.40 0.13 -0.66
N PHE A 83 0.85 1.34 -0.62
CA PHE A 83 1.57 2.49 -0.07
C PHE A 83 1.85 2.33 1.43
N ALA A 84 0.93 1.75 2.20
CA ALA A 84 1.13 1.52 3.62
C ALA A 84 2.31 0.58 3.88
N ILE A 85 2.35 -0.58 3.20
CA ILE A 85 3.46 -1.54 3.29
C ILE A 85 4.75 -0.92 2.76
N GLU A 86 4.71 -0.18 1.66
CA GLU A 86 5.88 0.53 1.12
C GLU A 86 6.49 1.50 2.15
N ASN A 87 5.66 2.33 2.79
CA ASN A 87 6.12 3.28 3.81
C ASN A 87 6.70 2.55 5.03
N LEU A 88 6.12 1.42 5.43
CA LEU A 88 6.59 0.67 6.58
C LEU A 88 7.94 -0.02 6.31
N LEU A 89 8.11 -0.60 5.12
CA LEU A 89 9.41 -1.13 4.67
C LEU A 89 10.48 -0.04 4.63
N LYS A 90 10.13 1.17 4.18
CA LYS A 90 11.01 2.33 4.21
C LYS A 90 11.35 2.75 5.63
N ALA A 91 10.38 2.76 6.55
CA ALA A 91 10.63 3.03 7.97
C ALA A 91 11.67 2.04 8.54
N ILE A 92 11.53 0.74 8.24
CA ILE A 92 12.49 -0.29 8.66
C ILE A 92 13.88 -0.03 8.06
N ALA A 93 13.94 0.27 6.76
CA ALA A 93 15.19 0.57 6.06
C ALA A 93 15.93 1.76 6.69
N ILE A 94 15.20 2.85 6.94
CA ILE A 94 15.70 4.09 7.53
C ILE A 94 16.09 3.89 8.99
N LYS A 95 15.35 3.07 9.76
CA LYS A 95 15.71 2.74 11.15
C LYS A 95 17.06 2.05 11.23
N GLY A 96 17.38 1.22 10.24
CA GLY A 96 18.65 0.54 10.15
C GLY A 96 19.82 1.45 9.78
N ASN A 97 19.67 2.27 8.74
CA ASN A 97 20.76 3.08 8.16
C ASN A 97 20.22 4.30 7.38
N PRO A 98 19.81 5.41 8.03
CA PRO A 98 19.15 6.53 7.37
C PRO A 98 20.01 7.18 6.27
N GLU A 99 21.33 7.23 6.46
CA GLU A 99 22.32 7.78 5.52
C GLU A 99 22.42 7.02 4.18
N LEU A 100 21.96 5.77 4.11
CA LEU A 100 21.91 5.01 2.86
C LEU A 100 20.75 5.42 1.96
N TYR A 101 19.72 6.06 2.52
CA TYR A 101 18.47 6.36 1.83
C TYR A 101 18.19 7.85 1.72
N VAL A 102 18.81 8.67 2.57
CA VAL A 102 18.66 10.12 2.56
C VAL A 102 19.98 10.76 2.18
N ASP A 103 20.03 11.29 0.96
CA ASP A 103 21.16 12.08 0.50
C ASP A 103 20.98 13.51 1.03
N ASP A 104 21.70 13.81 2.10
CA ASP A 104 21.66 15.11 2.78
C ASP A 104 22.27 16.23 1.95
N GLU A 105 23.23 15.92 1.07
CA GLU A 105 23.86 16.91 0.19
C GLU A 105 22.90 17.38 -0.90
N ASN A 106 22.21 16.44 -1.54
CA ASN A 106 21.28 16.71 -2.62
C ASN A 106 19.81 16.83 -2.18
N LYS A 107 19.53 16.70 -0.88
CA LYS A 107 18.19 16.75 -0.27
C LYS A 107 17.19 15.86 -1.00
N LYS A 108 17.54 14.59 -1.21
CA LYS A 108 16.72 13.61 -1.94
C LYS A 108 16.66 12.26 -1.24
N LEU A 109 15.59 11.52 -1.51
CA LEU A 109 15.52 10.10 -1.20
C LEU A 109 16.20 9.30 -2.32
N THR A 110 16.96 8.28 -1.96
CA THR A 110 17.68 7.42 -2.90
C THR A 110 17.35 5.95 -2.66
N ASP A 111 17.36 5.16 -3.73
CA ASP A 111 17.27 3.68 -3.70
C ASP A 111 16.07 3.08 -2.94
N LEU A 112 14.92 3.73 -3.09
CA LEU A 112 13.63 3.32 -2.55
C LEU A 112 12.68 2.99 -3.71
N ASN A 113 12.85 1.79 -4.28
CA ASN A 113 12.05 1.32 -5.40
C ASN A 113 10.60 1.01 -4.96
N HIS A 114 9.65 1.05 -5.91
CA HIS A 114 8.24 0.71 -5.66
C HIS A 114 7.94 -0.80 -5.73
N ASN A 115 8.96 -1.64 -5.79
CA ASN A 115 8.80 -3.09 -5.87
C ASN A 115 8.98 -3.68 -4.47
N LEU A 116 7.86 -4.04 -3.85
CA LEU A 116 7.84 -4.48 -2.47
C LEU A 116 8.63 -5.78 -2.26
N ASN A 117 8.64 -6.69 -3.25
CA ASN A 117 9.47 -7.90 -3.20
C ASN A 117 10.97 -7.58 -3.13
N LYS A 118 11.43 -6.61 -3.94
CA LYS A 118 12.84 -6.16 -3.88
C LYS A 118 13.16 -5.48 -2.56
N LEU A 119 12.21 -4.76 -1.96
CA LEU A 119 12.41 -4.13 -0.65
C LEU A 119 12.53 -5.18 0.47
N VAL A 120 11.66 -6.18 0.53
CA VAL A 120 11.77 -7.25 1.54
C VAL A 120 13.05 -8.05 1.36
N ASP A 121 13.46 -8.34 0.12
CA ASP A 121 14.72 -9.02 -0.18
C ASP A 121 15.93 -8.18 0.31
N LYS A 122 15.95 -6.88 -0.01
CA LYS A 122 17.01 -5.95 0.41
C LYS A 122 17.12 -5.84 1.94
N LEU A 123 15.99 -5.96 2.64
CA LEU A 123 15.92 -5.90 4.11
C LEU A 123 16.08 -7.27 4.77
N ASN A 124 16.28 -8.35 4.00
CA ASN A 124 16.35 -9.73 4.48
C ASN A 124 15.10 -10.14 5.30
N ILE A 125 13.92 -9.66 4.92
CA ILE A 125 12.65 -10.01 5.56
C ILE A 125 12.09 -11.26 4.89
N SER A 126 11.91 -12.32 5.67
CA SER A 126 11.33 -13.57 5.16
C SER A 126 9.86 -13.39 4.80
N VAL A 127 9.49 -13.82 3.60
CA VAL A 127 8.11 -13.88 3.11
C VAL A 127 7.86 -15.25 2.49
N ASN A 128 6.64 -15.77 2.62
CA ASN A 128 6.23 -17.01 1.96
C ASN A 128 5.78 -16.76 0.50
N SER A 129 5.43 -17.81 -0.24
CA SER A 129 5.03 -17.69 -1.65
C SER A 129 3.76 -16.86 -1.85
N GLU A 130 2.77 -17.04 -0.98
CA GLU A 130 1.49 -16.32 -1.04
C GLU A 130 1.70 -14.83 -0.75
N GLU A 131 2.49 -14.50 0.27
CA GLU A 131 2.87 -13.12 0.59
C GLU A 131 3.64 -12.47 -0.57
N LYS A 132 4.54 -13.23 -1.23
CA LYS A 132 5.31 -12.74 -2.37
C LYS A 132 4.42 -12.37 -3.56
N GLU A 133 3.37 -13.15 -3.83
CA GLU A 133 2.37 -12.85 -4.86
C GLU A 133 1.57 -11.58 -4.50
N ILE A 134 1.15 -11.44 -3.24
CA ILE A 134 0.47 -10.23 -2.76
C ILE A 134 1.37 -9.00 -2.87
N LEU A 135 2.64 -9.10 -2.48
CA LEU A 135 3.60 -8.00 -2.58
C LEU A 135 3.87 -7.58 -4.04
N GLU A 136 3.96 -8.54 -4.96
CA GLU A 136 4.08 -8.26 -6.39
C GLU A 136 2.85 -7.52 -6.92
N LYS A 137 1.66 -8.01 -6.56
CA LYS A 137 0.40 -7.40 -6.93
C LYS A 137 0.28 -5.98 -6.39
N LEU A 138 0.55 -5.76 -5.10
CA LEU A 138 0.54 -4.43 -4.50
C LEU A 138 1.55 -3.49 -5.16
N SER A 139 2.72 -4.00 -5.57
CA SER A 139 3.70 -3.22 -6.34
C SER A 139 3.13 -2.73 -7.67
N GLU A 140 2.36 -3.57 -8.37
CA GLU A 140 1.67 -3.18 -9.61
C GLU A 140 0.58 -2.12 -9.35
N TYR A 141 -0.19 -2.25 -8.26
CA TYR A 141 -1.19 -1.26 -7.86
C TYR A 141 -0.57 0.10 -7.56
N VAL A 142 0.49 0.14 -6.77
CA VAL A 142 1.29 1.34 -6.49
C VAL A 142 1.86 1.93 -7.77
N TYR A 143 2.40 1.08 -8.65
CA TYR A 143 3.02 1.53 -9.89
C TYR A 143 2.01 2.12 -10.87
N TRP A 144 0.84 1.50 -11.08
CA TRP A 144 -0.16 2.02 -12.02
C TRP A 144 -1.59 1.52 -11.78
N ALA A 145 -1.81 0.27 -11.39
CA ALA A 145 -3.12 -0.38 -11.50
C ALA A 145 -4.20 0.21 -10.58
N GLY A 146 -3.78 0.89 -9.51
CA GLY A 146 -4.70 1.65 -8.64
C GLY A 146 -5.13 3.01 -9.21
N ARG A 147 -4.45 3.51 -10.25
CA ARG A 147 -4.60 4.90 -10.74
C ARG A 147 -5.05 5.02 -12.18
N TYR A 148 -4.71 4.04 -13.01
CA TYR A 148 -4.96 4.08 -14.45
C TYR A 148 -5.71 2.82 -14.90
N PRO A 149 -6.67 2.94 -15.84
CA PRO A 149 -7.39 1.79 -16.38
C PRO A 149 -6.52 0.91 -17.29
N THR A 150 -5.35 1.40 -17.71
CA THR A 150 -4.40 0.72 -18.59
C THR A 150 -2.99 0.90 -18.04
N PRO A 151 -2.09 -0.08 -18.21
CA PRO A 151 -0.70 0.09 -17.85
C PRO A 151 -0.04 1.21 -18.64
N ILE A 152 1.01 1.77 -18.06
CA ILE A 152 1.85 2.82 -18.66
C ILE A 152 2.58 2.31 -19.91
N ASN A 153 2.65 0.98 -20.09
CA ASN A 153 3.22 0.33 -21.27
C ASN A 153 2.38 -0.89 -21.65
N ALA A 154 2.04 -1.04 -22.94
CA ALA A 154 1.27 -2.17 -23.47
C ALA A 154 1.90 -3.54 -23.16
N LYS A 155 3.23 -3.62 -22.99
CA LYS A 155 3.93 -4.85 -22.59
C LYS A 155 3.59 -5.33 -21.17
N LYS A 156 3.03 -4.45 -20.33
CA LYS A 156 2.57 -4.75 -18.98
C LYS A 156 1.06 -5.03 -18.92
N MET A 157 0.41 -5.18 -20.07
CA MET A 157 -1.00 -5.57 -20.11
C MET A 157 -1.13 -6.98 -19.52
N SER A 158 -1.76 -7.09 -18.35
CA SER A 158 -2.19 -8.36 -17.76
C SER A 158 -3.69 -8.56 -17.99
N LEU A 159 -4.19 -9.79 -17.85
CA LEU A 159 -5.61 -10.14 -18.06
C LEU A 159 -6.58 -9.57 -17.00
N GLY A 160 -6.18 -8.51 -16.30
CA GLY A 160 -6.93 -7.92 -15.19
C GLY A 160 -6.51 -8.54 -13.85
N PHE A 161 -6.52 -7.71 -12.81
CA PHE A 161 -6.31 -8.18 -11.44
C PHE A 161 -7.65 -8.66 -10.91
N SER A 162 -7.78 -9.95 -10.61
CA SER A 162 -8.84 -10.43 -9.71
C SER A 162 -8.57 -9.88 -8.32
N PHE A 163 -9.56 -9.81 -7.44
CA PHE A 163 -9.37 -9.49 -6.03
C PHE A 163 -10.18 -10.49 -5.21
N ASP A 164 -9.52 -11.31 -4.40
CA ASP A 164 -10.20 -12.19 -3.45
C ASP A 164 -10.46 -11.43 -2.14
N ILE A 165 -11.74 -11.10 -1.93
CA ILE A 165 -12.24 -10.34 -0.78
C ILE A 165 -12.01 -11.04 0.57
N ASN A 166 -11.80 -12.36 0.58
CA ASN A 166 -11.68 -13.15 1.81
C ASN A 166 -10.23 -13.36 2.22
N SER A 167 -9.35 -13.68 1.28
CA SER A 167 -7.96 -14.07 1.57
C SER A 167 -6.98 -12.90 1.53
N GLU A 168 -7.02 -12.07 0.49
CA GLU A 168 -6.00 -11.02 0.27
C GLU A 168 -5.94 -10.01 1.42
N PRO A 169 -7.07 -9.51 1.97
CA PRO A 169 -7.03 -8.60 3.11
C PRO A 169 -6.40 -9.22 4.36
N VAL A 170 -6.59 -10.52 4.57
CA VAL A 170 -5.99 -11.24 5.70
C VAL A 170 -4.48 -11.33 5.54
N ILE A 171 -4.00 -11.67 4.34
CA ILE A 171 -2.57 -11.76 4.04
C ILE A 171 -1.91 -10.38 4.16
N ILE A 172 -2.54 -9.33 3.62
CA ILE A 172 -2.07 -7.94 3.72
C ILE A 172 -1.95 -7.52 5.20
N ASN A 173 -2.96 -7.85 6.02
CA ASN A 173 -2.92 -7.57 7.46
C ASN A 173 -1.79 -8.29 8.17
N ASN A 174 -1.57 -9.57 7.84
CA ASN A 174 -0.49 -10.37 8.44
C ASN A 174 0.89 -9.79 8.10
N ILE A 175 1.11 -9.41 6.83
CA ILE A 175 2.34 -8.73 6.40
C ILE A 175 2.50 -7.41 7.17
N PHE A 176 1.47 -6.57 7.18
CA PHE A 176 1.53 -5.26 7.82
C PHE A 176 1.86 -5.36 9.31
N ASN A 177 1.16 -6.23 10.04
CA ASN A 177 1.39 -6.43 11.48
C ASN A 177 2.79 -6.96 11.76
N ARG A 178 3.27 -7.95 10.98
CA ARG A 178 4.63 -8.47 11.12
C ARG A 178 5.69 -7.38 10.88
N LEU A 179 5.47 -6.49 9.92
CA LEU A 179 6.38 -5.38 9.67
C LEU A 179 6.36 -4.34 10.80
N ILE A 180 5.22 -4.08 11.45
CA ILE A 180 5.15 -3.24 12.65
C ILE A 180 5.97 -3.86 13.78
N GLU A 181 5.81 -5.17 14.01
CA GLU A 181 6.59 -5.90 15.02
C GLU A 181 8.09 -5.84 14.73
N LEU A 182 8.50 -6.02 13.47
CA LEU A 182 9.91 -5.91 13.05
C LEU A 182 10.46 -4.49 13.18
N LEU A 183 9.64 -3.47 12.92
CA LEU A 183 10.02 -2.08 13.19
C LEU A 183 10.23 -1.86 14.69
N GLY A 184 9.68 -2.70 15.56
CA GLY A 184 9.95 -2.73 16.99
C GLY A 184 9.46 -1.47 17.69
N THR A 185 8.27 -0.99 17.33
CA THR A 185 7.68 0.19 17.94
C THR A 185 6.86 -0.22 19.16
N ASN A 186 7.35 0.19 20.34
CA ASN A 186 6.60 0.10 21.59
C ASN A 186 5.80 1.39 21.73
N TRP A 187 4.54 1.40 21.29
CA TRP A 187 3.59 2.41 21.71
C TRP A 187 2.75 1.83 22.84
N ALA A 188 3.30 1.88 24.04
CA ALA A 188 2.59 1.79 25.31
C ALA A 188 2.65 3.16 25.99
#